data_AF-K7AQF1-F1
#
_entry.id   AF-K7AQF1-F1
#
_cell.length_a   1.000
_cell.length_b   1.000
_cell.length_c   1.000
_cell.angle_alpha   90.00
_cell.angle_beta   90.00
_cell.angle_gamma   90.00
#
_symmetry.space_group_name_H-M   'P 1'
#
loop_
_entity.id
_entity.type
_entity.pdbx_description
1 polymer ?
#
loop_
_entity_poly.entity_id
_entity_poly.type
_entity_poly.pdbx_seq_one_letter_code
_entity_poly.pdbx_strand_id
1 'polypeptide(L)'
;MNGSDVDNYLNKCFFATLLAEDNNRYLISYRLDTGAEIAFDPRVKGLTGKEASIFVTHKPSRLLLTGDVKLAAEYNSENPSTALGRVSELLDKSINLYRIRVLNYSGLDALVNWIRWA
;
A
#
# COMPACT_ATOMS: atom_id res chain seq x y z
N MET A 1 3.18 7.99 -10.70
CA MET A 1 3.69 8.27 -9.34
C MET A 1 4.58 7.13 -8.88
N ASN A 2 5.38 7.25 -7.83
CA ASN A 2 6.28 6.19 -7.36
C ASN A 2 6.09 5.90 -5.86
N GLY A 3 6.76 4.88 -5.33
CA GLY A 3 6.68 4.54 -3.91
C GLY A 3 7.16 5.67 -2.97
N SER A 4 8.14 6.48 -3.38
CA SER A 4 8.58 7.63 -2.58
C SER A 4 7.50 8.72 -2.53
N ASP A 5 6.66 8.85 -3.56
CA ASP A 5 5.48 9.73 -3.52
C ASP A 5 4.47 9.25 -2.44
N VAL A 6 4.33 7.93 -2.26
CA VAL A 6 3.49 7.34 -1.20
C VAL A 6 4.08 7.62 0.18
N ASP A 7 5.40 7.44 0.35
CA ASP A 7 6.11 7.75 1.60
C ASP A 7 5.94 9.23 1.97
N ASN A 8 6.20 10.13 1.02
CA ASN A 8 6.05 11.58 1.20
C ASN A 8 4.62 12.00 1.53
N TYR A 9 3.62 11.30 0.97
CA TYR A 9 2.23 11.55 1.26
C TYR A 9 1.87 11.12 2.69
N LEU A 10 2.20 9.89 3.08
CA LEU A 10 1.87 9.34 4.40
C LEU A 10 2.59 10.06 5.54
N ASN A 11 3.83 10.51 5.34
CA ASN A 11 4.55 11.34 6.32
C ASN A 11 3.86 12.69 6.61
N LYS A 12 2.99 13.17 5.70
CA LYS A 12 2.23 14.43 5.88
C LYS A 12 0.85 14.19 6.47
N CYS A 13 0.38 12.94 6.53
CA CYS A 13 -0.91 12.59 7.09
C CYS A 13 -0.83 12.49 8.61
N PHE A 14 -1.55 13.35 9.34
CA PHE A 14 -1.61 13.28 10.82
C PHE A 14 -2.19 11.96 11.36
N PHE A 15 -2.91 11.22 10.52
CA PHE A 15 -3.55 9.95 10.84
C PHE A 15 -2.71 8.73 10.46
N ALA A 16 -1.49 8.92 9.93
CA ALA A 16 -0.60 7.83 9.55
C ALA A 16 0.67 7.88 10.41
N THR A 17 1.18 6.72 10.82
CA THR A 17 2.43 6.59 11.56
C THR A 17 3.27 5.49 10.92
N LEU A 18 4.56 5.78 10.71
CA LEU A 18 5.53 4.79 10.23
C LEU A 18 5.55 3.62 11.21
N LEU A 19 5.25 2.42 10.73
CA LEU A 19 5.19 1.21 11.55
C LEU A 19 6.54 0.49 11.53
N ALA A 20 7.05 0.18 10.35
CA ALA A 20 8.35 -0.47 10.18
C ALA A 20 8.91 -0.27 8.78
N GLU A 21 10.22 -0.48 8.65
CA GLU A 21 10.95 -0.41 7.40
C GLU A 21 11.90 -1.61 7.31
N ASP A 22 11.84 -2.35 6.19
CA ASP A 22 12.74 -3.47 5.95
C ASP A 22 14.14 -2.98 5.57
N ASN A 23 15.13 -3.86 5.73
CA ASN A 23 16.51 -3.59 5.32
C ASN A 23 16.58 -3.13 3.85
N ASN A 24 17.42 -2.13 3.58
CA ASN A 24 17.53 -1.46 2.27
C ASN A 24 16.21 -0.85 1.74
N ARG A 25 15.29 -0.48 2.65
CA ARG A 25 13.97 0.09 2.36
C ARG A 25 13.20 -0.72 1.31
N TYR A 26 13.24 -2.06 1.44
CA TYR A 26 12.59 -2.94 0.46
C TYR A 26 11.06 -2.83 0.51
N LEU A 27 10.50 -2.92 1.71
CA LEU A 27 9.15 -2.46 1.99
C LEU A 27 9.19 -1.50 3.17
N ILE A 28 8.24 -0.58 3.18
CA ILE A 28 7.91 0.26 4.32
C ILE A 28 6.44 0.03 4.62
N SER A 29 6.08 0.01 5.90
CA SER A 29 4.70 -0.03 6.35
C SER A 29 4.33 1.20 7.17
N TYR A 30 3.08 1.62 7.03
CA TYR A 30 2.44 2.62 7.86
C TYR A 30 1.19 2.00 8.49
N ARG A 31 0.94 2.39 9.73
CA ARG A 31 -0.33 2.14 10.41
C ARG A 31 -1.15 3.42 10.42
N LEU A 32 -2.41 3.31 10.01
CA LEU A 32 -3.39 4.39 10.08
C LEU A 32 -4.02 4.42 11.47
N ASP A 33 -4.62 5.55 11.85
CA ASP A 33 -5.28 5.76 13.14
C ASP A 33 -6.45 4.79 13.42
N THR A 34 -7.02 4.20 12.38
CA THR A 34 -8.04 3.14 12.47
C THR A 34 -7.46 1.73 12.64
N GLY A 35 -6.13 1.60 12.72
CA GLY A 35 -5.42 0.34 12.83
C GLY A 35 -5.18 -0.37 11.49
N ALA A 36 -5.73 0.15 10.38
CA ALA A 36 -5.44 -0.35 9.05
C ALA A 36 -3.96 -0.17 8.71
N GLU A 37 -3.38 -1.12 7.99
CA GLU A 37 -1.96 -1.09 7.61
C GLU A 37 -1.80 -1.03 6.10
N ILE A 38 -0.79 -0.27 5.68
CA ILE A 38 -0.40 -0.05 4.29
C ILE A 38 1.06 -0.40 4.18
N ALA A 39 1.43 -1.25 3.21
CA ALA A 39 2.84 -1.49 2.88
C ALA A 39 3.13 -1.26 1.40
N PHE A 40 4.32 -0.73 1.10
CA PHE A 40 4.74 -0.41 -0.27
C PHE A 40 6.26 -0.40 -0.39
N ASP A 41 6.79 -0.56 -1.60
CA ASP A 41 8.22 -0.40 -1.88
C ASP A 41 8.49 1.06 -2.29
N PRO A 42 9.19 1.86 -1.48
CA PRO A 42 9.47 3.27 -1.79
C PRO A 42 10.39 3.47 -2.99
N ARG A 43 11.17 2.45 -3.36
CA ARG A 43 12.17 2.50 -4.44
C ARG A 43 11.57 2.18 -5.78
N VAL A 44 10.41 1.51 -5.81
CA VAL A 44 9.71 1.24 -7.06
C VAL A 44 9.38 2.59 -7.66
N LYS A 45 10.10 2.86 -8.75
CA LYS A 45 9.70 3.97 -9.57
C LYS A 45 8.41 3.53 -10.33
N GLY A 46 8.23 2.41 -11.10
CA GLY A 46 7.01 1.85 -11.90
C GLY A 46 6.53 2.18 -13.42
N LEU A 47 5.51 1.55 -14.01
CA LEU A 47 5.40 1.31 -15.49
C LEU A 47 6.62 0.56 -16.09
N THR A 48 7.79 1.19 -16.05
CA THR A 48 9.18 0.74 -16.26
C THR A 48 10.09 1.18 -15.09
N GLY A 49 9.56 1.94 -14.12
CA GLY A 49 10.20 2.93 -13.22
C GLY A 49 9.49 4.32 -12.91
N LYS A 50 8.14 4.47 -12.78
CA LYS A 50 7.02 5.47 -12.63
C LYS A 50 5.53 5.07 -12.10
N GLU A 51 5.19 3.96 -11.39
CA GLU A 51 3.90 3.58 -10.71
C GLU A 51 4.12 3.02 -9.28
N ALA A 52 3.37 3.48 -8.28
CA ALA A 52 3.43 2.93 -6.91
C ALA A 52 2.56 1.67 -6.78
N SER A 53 2.97 0.74 -5.92
CA SER A 53 2.18 -0.45 -5.58
C SER A 53 2.02 -0.55 -4.07
N ILE A 54 0.78 -0.67 -3.63
CA ILE A 54 0.40 -0.70 -2.21
C ILE A 54 -0.27 -2.03 -1.90
N PHE A 55 0.14 -2.67 -0.81
CA PHE A 55 -0.49 -3.85 -0.23
C PHE A 55 -1.56 -3.45 0.79
N VAL A 56 -2.74 -4.08 0.69
CA VAL A 56 -3.91 -3.83 1.55
C VAL A 56 -4.70 -5.12 1.79
N THR A 57 -5.46 -5.18 2.89
CA THR A 57 -6.27 -6.35 3.27
C THR A 57 -7.65 -6.40 2.63
N HIS A 58 -8.15 -5.27 2.11
CA HIS A 58 -9.48 -5.16 1.53
C HIS A 58 -9.40 -4.73 0.07
N LYS A 59 -10.27 -5.30 -0.77
CA LYS A 59 -10.37 -4.96 -2.20
C LYS A 59 -11.15 -3.66 -2.40
N PRO A 60 -10.55 -2.59 -2.97
CA PRO A 60 -11.23 -1.30 -3.16
C PRO A 60 -12.14 -1.30 -4.40
N SER A 61 -13.13 -2.20 -4.45
CA SER A 61 -13.92 -2.50 -5.65
C SER A 61 -14.55 -1.28 -6.34
N ARG A 62 -14.98 -0.26 -5.57
CA ARG A 62 -15.51 1.00 -6.13
C ARG A 62 -14.43 1.88 -6.74
N LEU A 63 -13.26 1.98 -6.10
CA LEU A 63 -12.15 2.78 -6.63
C LEU A 63 -11.55 2.17 -7.90
N LEU A 64 -11.61 0.84 -8.04
CA LEU A 64 -11.18 0.17 -9.27
C LEU A 64 -11.97 0.63 -10.52
N LEU A 65 -13.16 1.22 -10.35
CA LEU A 65 -13.98 1.74 -11.44
C LEU A 65 -13.59 3.16 -11.88
N THR A 66 -12.84 3.91 -11.06
CA THR A 66 -12.48 5.31 -11.38
C THR A 66 -11.35 5.41 -12.40
N GLY A 67 -10.54 4.35 -12.52
CA GLY A 67 -9.36 4.32 -13.37
C GLY A 67 -8.11 4.93 -12.74
N ASP A 68 -8.19 5.54 -11.55
CA ASP A 68 -7.05 6.14 -10.84
C ASP A 68 -6.19 5.11 -10.09
N VAL A 69 -6.77 3.95 -9.80
CA VAL A 69 -6.11 2.79 -9.21
C VAL A 69 -6.44 1.53 -10.00
N LYS A 70 -5.55 0.52 -9.95
CA LYS A 70 -5.74 -0.77 -10.62
C LYS A 70 -5.38 -1.93 -9.71
N LEU A 71 -6.12 -3.02 -9.78
CA LEU A 71 -5.74 -4.27 -9.12
C LEU A 71 -4.57 -4.87 -9.89
N ALA A 72 -3.44 -5.09 -9.21
CA ALA A 72 -2.26 -5.70 -9.79
C ALA A 72 -2.11 -7.18 -9.45
N ALA A 73 -2.56 -7.58 -8.27
CA ALA A 73 -2.58 -8.97 -7.84
C ALA A 73 -3.54 -9.14 -6.65
N GLU A 74 -4.05 -10.36 -6.49
CA GLU A 74 -4.84 -10.85 -5.37
C GLU A 74 -4.16 -12.12 -4.85
N TYR A 75 -3.88 -12.16 -3.55
CA TYR A 75 -3.19 -13.24 -2.89
C TYR A 75 -4.14 -13.88 -1.87
N ASN A 76 -4.48 -15.14 -2.11
CA ASN A 76 -5.40 -15.91 -1.28
C ASN A 76 -4.56 -16.81 -0.37
N SER A 77 -4.17 -16.32 0.81
CA SER A 77 -3.28 -16.95 1.81
C SER A 77 -1.81 -17.17 1.42
N GLU A 78 -1.42 -16.89 0.17
CA GLU A 78 -0.01 -16.92 -0.24
C GLU A 78 0.70 -15.62 0.14
N ASN A 79 1.79 -15.71 0.89
CA ASN A 79 2.60 -14.55 1.23
C ASN A 79 3.36 -14.05 -0.02
N PRO A 80 3.11 -12.82 -0.50
CA PRO A 80 3.77 -12.32 -1.71
C PRO A 80 5.23 -11.93 -1.49
N SER A 81 5.68 -11.77 -0.25
CA SER A 81 7.03 -11.34 0.07
C SER A 81 7.37 -11.59 1.53
N THR A 82 8.48 -12.27 1.80
CA THR A 82 8.99 -12.41 3.18
C THR A 82 9.30 -11.06 3.83
N ALA A 83 9.50 -9.99 3.05
CA ALA A 83 9.66 -8.63 3.57
C ALA A 83 8.36 -8.09 4.17
N LEU A 84 7.20 -8.57 3.74
CA LEU A 84 5.91 -8.14 4.25
C LEU A 84 5.77 -8.51 5.74
N GLY A 85 6.12 -9.75 6.11
CA GLY A 85 6.16 -10.20 7.51
C GLY A 85 7.17 -9.48 8.39
N ARG A 86 8.16 -8.79 7.80
CA ARG A 86 9.11 -7.95 8.57
C ARG A 86 8.58 -6.54 8.84
N VAL A 87 7.67 -6.05 8.01
CA VAL A 87 7.14 -4.68 8.13
C VAL A 87 5.71 -4.63 8.65
N SER A 88 4.91 -5.68 8.47
CA SER A 88 3.50 -5.70 8.87
C SER A 88 3.03 -7.12 9.14
N GLU A 89 2.86 -7.45 10.42
CA GLU A 89 2.29 -8.73 10.85
C GLU A 89 0.82 -8.87 10.41
N LEU A 90 0.08 -7.76 10.35
CA LEU A 90 -1.31 -7.74 9.91
C LEU A 90 -1.43 -8.12 8.43
N LEU A 91 -0.65 -7.48 7.56
CA LEU A 91 -0.68 -7.77 6.13
C LEU A 91 -0.12 -9.16 5.82
N ASP A 92 0.89 -9.61 6.57
CA ASP A 92 1.50 -10.95 6.43
C ASP A 92 0.52 -12.08 6.76
N LYS A 93 -0.30 -11.90 7.81
CA LYS A 93 -1.27 -12.91 8.27
C LYS A 93 -2.64 -12.78 7.64
N SER A 94 -2.84 -11.82 6.74
CA SER A 94 -4.15 -11.58 6.14
C SER A 94 -4.54 -12.71 5.17
N ILE A 95 -5.75 -13.23 5.33
CA ILE A 95 -6.31 -14.27 4.46
C ILE A 95 -6.42 -13.76 3.02
N ASN A 96 -6.85 -12.51 2.88
CA ASN A 96 -6.94 -11.81 1.60
C ASN A 96 -5.96 -10.65 1.61
N LEU A 97 -5.08 -10.61 0.62
CA LEU A 97 -4.16 -9.51 0.42
C LEU A 97 -4.21 -9.06 -1.03
N TYR A 98 -4.27 -7.75 -1.23
CA TYR A 98 -4.40 -7.16 -2.55
C TYR A 98 -3.22 -6.22 -2.79
N ARG A 99 -2.62 -6.32 -3.97
CA ARG A 99 -1.65 -5.32 -4.45
C ARG A 99 -2.34 -4.38 -5.41
N ILE A 100 -2.45 -3.13 -5.01
CA ILE A 100 -3.12 -2.06 -5.75
C ILE A 100 -2.06 -1.15 -6.36
N ARG A 101 -2.10 -0.97 -7.68
CA ARG A 101 -1.34 0.06 -8.38
C ARG A 101 -2.05 1.39 -8.25
N VAL A 102 -1.27 2.42 -7.94
CA VAL A 102 -1.75 3.79 -7.82
C VAL A 102 -1.12 4.62 -8.93
N LEU A 103 -1.96 5.26 -9.74
CA LEU A 103 -1.50 5.87 -10.99
C LEU A 103 -1.18 7.36 -10.82
N ASN A 104 -1.90 8.04 -9.92
CA ASN A 104 -1.80 9.47 -9.69
C ASN A 104 -2.12 9.81 -8.21
N TYR A 105 -1.89 11.07 -7.81
CA TYR A 105 -2.12 11.53 -6.45
C TYR A 105 -3.59 11.49 -6.02
N SER A 106 -4.54 11.69 -6.95
CA SER A 106 -5.98 11.55 -6.68
C SER A 106 -6.32 10.11 -6.27
N GLY A 107 -5.79 9.13 -7.00
CA GLY A 107 -5.92 7.71 -6.66
C GLY A 107 -5.27 7.35 -5.33
N LEU A 108 -4.13 7.97 -4.99
CA LEU A 108 -3.48 7.75 -3.71
C LEU A 108 -4.32 8.27 -2.55
N ASP A 109 -4.77 9.52 -2.63
CA ASP A 109 -5.62 10.13 -1.62
C ASP A 109 -6.91 9.33 -1.43
N ALA A 110 -7.61 9.01 -2.54
CA ALA A 110 -8.83 8.22 -2.50
C ALA A 110 -8.60 6.83 -1.90
N LEU A 111 -7.50 6.16 -2.28
CA LEU A 111 -7.17 4.84 -1.75
C LEU A 111 -6.83 4.87 -0.27
N VAL A 112 -5.97 5.80 0.19
CA VAL A 112 -5.60 5.90 1.60
C VAL A 112 -6.81 6.26 2.46
N ASN A 113 -7.65 7.21 2.02
CA ASN A 113 -8.88 7.54 2.73
C ASN A 113 -9.85 6.37 2.76
N TRP A 114 -9.96 5.60 1.68
CA TRP A 114 -10.80 4.40 1.65
C TRP A 114 -10.27 3.33 2.61
N ILE A 115 -8.97 3.02 2.58
CA ILE A 115 -8.33 2.02 3.48
C ILE A 115 -8.56 2.40 4.94
N ARG A 116 -8.47 3.70 5.26
CA ARG A 116 -8.69 4.18 6.62
C ARG A 116 -10.06 3.80 7.17
N TRP A 117 -11.10 3.69 6.33
CA TRP A 117 -12.48 3.44 6.77
C TRP A 117 -13.06 2.10 6.29
N ALA A 118 -12.25 1.26 5.65
CA ALA A 118 -12.67 -0.03 5.09
C ALA A 118 -12.74 -1.15 6.13
#